data_AF-A0A378LPM8-F1
#
_entry.id   AF-A0A378LPM8-F1
#
_cell.length_a   1.000
_cell.length_b   1.000
_cell.length_c   1.000
_cell.angle_alpha   90.00
_cell.angle_beta   90.00
_cell.angle_gamma   90.00
#
_symmetry.space_group_name_H-M   'P 1'
#
loop_
_entity.id
_entity.type
_entity.pdbx_description
1 polymer ?
#
loop_
_entity_poly.entity_id
_entity_poly.type
_entity_poly.pdbx_seq_one_letter_code
_entity_poly.pdbx_strand_id
1 'polypeptide(L)'
;MPKLEKLSPELKEALGTMSNLVSRYETLREKTESLRDDAEAIQYVDDVIKRYSLLKKTSPAMSAAQAKKEAFLPQLRKHAGELCSYSFSKPGDLANRLKELDFTPSEISEASKGLEQAGGDDELCCCLVGSSLALDTILSCLNNGSHHHGHPHAHMSYGHGHGHSHW
;
A
#
# COMPACT_ATOMS: atom_id res chain seq x y z
N MET A 1 -7.04 -2.53 -11.24
CA MET A 1 -7.83 -2.75 -9.99
C MET A 1 -7.06 -3.69 -9.09
N PRO A 2 -6.61 -3.22 -7.94
CA PRO A 2 -5.77 -4.05 -7.08
C PRO A 2 -6.60 -5.15 -6.44
N LYS A 3 -6.16 -6.39 -6.64
CA LYS A 3 -6.70 -7.54 -5.93
C LYS A 3 -5.98 -7.65 -4.61
N LEU A 4 -6.73 -7.58 -3.50
CA LEU A 4 -6.19 -7.93 -2.20
C LEU A 4 -5.68 -9.38 -2.23
N GLU A 5 -4.45 -9.58 -1.77
CA GLU A 5 -3.79 -10.88 -1.76
C GLU A 5 -4.39 -11.80 -0.69
N LYS A 6 -4.19 -13.12 -0.82
CA LYS A 6 -4.64 -14.05 0.22
C LYS A 6 -3.79 -13.88 1.48
N LEU A 7 -4.43 -13.93 2.65
CA LEU A 7 -3.70 -13.93 3.92
C LEU A 7 -2.86 -15.22 4.07
N SER A 8 -1.58 -15.07 4.40
CA SER A 8 -0.73 -16.19 4.79
C SER A 8 -1.22 -16.81 6.12
N PRO A 9 -0.90 -18.08 6.40
CA PRO A 9 -1.21 -18.71 7.68
C PRO A 9 -0.66 -17.92 8.87
N GLU A 10 0.57 -17.43 8.78
CA GLU A 10 1.18 -16.63 9.85
C GLU A 10 0.43 -15.32 10.10
N LEU A 11 -0.02 -14.63 9.05
CA LEU A 11 -0.78 -13.40 9.17
C LEU A 11 -2.17 -13.65 9.76
N LYS A 12 -2.82 -14.77 9.40
CA LYS A 12 -4.08 -15.19 10.04
C LYS A 12 -3.89 -15.42 11.53
N GLU A 13 -2.78 -16.04 11.94
CA GLU A 13 -2.46 -16.22 13.36
C GLU A 13 -2.18 -14.87 14.05
N ALA A 14 -1.47 -13.95 13.39
CA ALA A 14 -1.14 -12.62 13.91
C ALA A 14 -2.38 -11.73 14.14
N LEU A 15 -3.30 -11.73 13.16
CA LEU A 15 -4.61 -11.06 13.26
C LEU A 15 -5.41 -11.62 14.45
N GLY A 16 -5.24 -12.91 14.73
CA GLY A 16 -5.88 -13.59 15.85
C GLY A 16 -7.39 -13.76 15.64
N THR A 17 -8.07 -14.22 16.69
CA THR A 17 -9.51 -14.51 16.65
C THR A 17 -10.37 -13.37 17.16
N MET A 18 -9.78 -12.36 17.79
CA MET A 18 -10.49 -11.16 18.23
C MET A 18 -10.96 -10.35 17.00
N SER A 19 -12.23 -9.95 17.02
CA SER A 19 -12.84 -9.03 16.04
C SER A 19 -13.07 -9.58 14.62
N ASN A 20 -12.94 -10.89 14.42
CA ASN A 20 -13.20 -11.57 13.14
C ASN A 20 -12.49 -10.94 11.93
N LEU A 21 -11.26 -10.48 12.15
CA LEU A 21 -10.47 -9.77 11.12
C LEU A 21 -10.23 -10.63 9.89
N VAL A 22 -10.03 -11.94 10.03
CA VAL A 22 -9.81 -12.81 8.88
C VAL A 22 -11.03 -12.82 7.95
N SER A 23 -12.24 -13.01 8.46
CA SER A 23 -13.45 -13.00 7.61
C SER A 23 -13.73 -11.63 7.01
N ARG A 24 -13.55 -10.55 7.78
CA ARG A 24 -13.74 -9.19 7.25
C ARG A 24 -12.79 -8.86 6.12
N TYR A 25 -11.53 -9.31 6.22
CA TYR A 25 -10.57 -9.16 5.14
C TYR A 25 -11.00 -9.91 3.88
N GLU A 26 -11.45 -11.16 4.01
CA GLU A 26 -11.95 -11.92 2.85
C GLU A 26 -13.15 -11.22 2.20
N THR A 27 -14.07 -10.65 2.99
CA THR A 27 -15.17 -9.84 2.44
C THR A 27 -14.66 -8.62 1.66
N LEU A 28 -13.69 -7.88 2.21
CA LEU A 28 -13.07 -6.75 1.50
C LEU A 28 -12.36 -7.19 0.22
N ARG A 29 -11.74 -8.37 0.24
CA ARG A 29 -11.04 -8.96 -0.91
C ARG A 29 -12.00 -9.42 -2.02
N GLU A 30 -13.23 -9.76 -1.68
CA GLU A 30 -14.28 -10.09 -2.63
C GLU A 30 -14.98 -8.87 -3.23
N LYS A 31 -14.78 -7.67 -2.65
CA LYS A 31 -15.30 -6.43 -3.24
C LYS A 31 -14.66 -6.17 -4.61
N THR A 32 -15.51 -5.86 -5.58
CA THR A 32 -15.09 -5.49 -6.94
C THR A 32 -14.98 -3.99 -7.14
N GLU A 33 -15.43 -3.19 -6.19
CA GLU A 33 -15.34 -1.73 -6.19
C GLU A 33 -14.04 -1.25 -5.53
N SER A 34 -13.72 0.03 -5.72
CA SER A 34 -12.57 0.64 -5.06
C SER A 34 -12.77 0.61 -3.54
N LEU A 35 -11.69 0.32 -2.81
CA LEU A 35 -11.66 0.40 -1.35
C LEU A 35 -11.35 1.82 -0.86
N ARG A 36 -11.15 2.78 -1.78
CA ARG A 36 -10.84 4.18 -1.46
C ARG A 36 -11.97 4.81 -0.66
N ASP A 37 -11.64 5.31 0.52
CA ASP A 37 -12.56 5.95 1.47
C ASP A 37 -13.76 5.06 1.85
N ASP A 38 -13.66 3.74 1.63
CA ASP A 38 -14.66 2.78 2.05
C ASP A 38 -14.62 2.63 3.59
N ALA A 39 -15.77 2.87 4.23
CA ALA A 39 -15.86 2.87 5.68
C ALA A 39 -15.49 1.51 6.29
N GLU A 40 -15.78 0.39 5.61
CA GLU A 40 -15.45 -0.94 6.11
C GLU A 40 -13.95 -1.22 6.01
N ALA A 41 -13.30 -0.78 4.93
CA ALA A 41 -11.86 -0.85 4.72
C ALA A 41 -11.09 0.00 5.74
N ILE A 42 -11.52 1.25 5.96
CA ILE A 42 -10.95 2.13 6.99
C ILE A 42 -11.10 1.52 8.37
N GLN A 43 -12.31 1.05 8.72
CA GLN A 43 -12.56 0.43 10.01
C GLN A 43 -11.73 -0.85 10.20
N TYR A 44 -11.51 -1.62 9.13
CA TYR A 44 -10.66 -2.79 9.17
C TYR A 44 -9.21 -2.41 9.50
N VAL A 45 -8.65 -1.41 8.81
CA VAL A 45 -7.30 -0.89 9.08
C VAL A 45 -7.17 -0.47 10.55
N ASP A 46 -8.12 0.31 11.05
CA ASP A 46 -8.12 0.80 12.44
C ASP A 46 -8.15 -0.38 13.45
N ASP A 47 -8.87 -1.45 13.15
CA ASP A 47 -8.91 -2.62 14.03
C ASP A 47 -7.61 -3.46 13.96
N VAL A 48 -6.94 -3.52 12.81
CA VAL A 48 -5.59 -4.10 12.72
C VAL A 48 -4.57 -3.27 13.50
N ILE A 49 -4.66 -1.94 13.45
CA ILE A 49 -3.81 -1.02 14.24
C ILE A 49 -4.04 -1.21 15.74
N LYS A 50 -5.30 -1.36 16.18
CA LYS A 50 -5.61 -1.70 17.57
C LYS A 50 -4.99 -3.03 17.97
N ARG A 51 -5.06 -4.05 17.11
CA ARG A 51 -4.43 -5.36 17.35
C ARG A 51 -2.92 -5.24 17.47
N TYR A 52 -2.28 -4.51 16.56
CA TYR A 52 -0.85 -4.20 16.60
C TYR A 52 -0.46 -3.53 17.92
N SER A 53 -1.19 -2.47 18.30
CA SER A 53 -0.97 -1.72 19.54
C SER A 53 -1.14 -2.58 20.80
N LEU A 54 -2.17 -3.43 20.83
CA LEU A 54 -2.41 -4.35 21.94
C LEU A 54 -1.28 -5.37 22.07
N LEU A 55 -0.85 -5.94 20.95
CA LEU A 55 0.24 -6.92 20.92
C LEU A 55 1.56 -6.27 21.36
N LYS A 56 1.82 -5.03 20.93
CA LYS A 56 3.00 -4.24 21.35
C LYS A 56 3.02 -3.98 22.86
N LYS A 57 1.86 -3.64 23.45
CA LYS A 57 1.72 -3.37 24.90
C LYS A 57 1.72 -4.61 25.77
N THR A 58 1.37 -5.77 25.23
CA THR A 58 1.42 -7.03 25.97
C THR A 58 2.87 -7.32 26.37
N SER A 59 3.14 -7.35 27.68
CA SER A 59 4.43 -7.81 28.21
C SER A 59 4.36 -9.33 28.36
N PRO A 60 5.06 -10.12 27.55
CA PRO A 60 4.97 -11.56 27.63
C PRO A 60 5.70 -12.07 28.87
N ALA A 61 5.00 -12.86 29.68
CA ALA A 61 5.59 -13.52 30.85
C ALA A 61 6.50 -14.72 30.48
N MET A 62 6.52 -15.14 29.21
CA MET A 62 7.25 -16.31 28.71
C MET A 62 7.96 -16.03 27.38
N SER A 63 9.13 -16.63 27.18
CA SER A 63 9.99 -16.43 25.98
C SER A 63 9.30 -16.79 24.67
N ALA A 64 8.49 -17.86 24.63
CA ALA A 64 7.76 -18.26 23.44
C ALA A 64 6.71 -17.22 23.00
N ALA A 65 6.07 -16.54 23.95
CA ALA A 65 5.10 -15.48 23.66
C ALA A 65 5.79 -14.20 23.17
N GLN A 66 7.00 -13.92 23.65
CA GLN A 66 7.85 -12.85 23.13
C GLN A 66 8.26 -13.11 21.68
N ALA A 67 8.74 -14.32 21.37
CA ALA A 67 9.14 -14.68 20.01
C ALA A 67 7.97 -14.56 19.01
N LYS A 68 6.76 -15.01 19.40
CA LYS A 68 5.56 -14.82 18.57
C LYS A 68 5.19 -13.36 18.38
N LYS A 69 5.25 -12.56 19.45
CA LYS A 69 5.02 -11.10 19.37
C LYS A 69 5.98 -10.45 18.38
N GLU A 70 7.27 -10.76 18.45
CA GLU A 70 8.30 -10.21 17.57
C GLU A 70 8.10 -10.64 16.11
N ALA A 71 7.59 -11.85 15.87
CA ALA A 71 7.25 -12.32 14.53
C ALA A 71 5.97 -11.67 13.97
N PHE A 72 4.98 -11.36 14.81
CA PHE A 72 3.67 -10.85 14.38
C PHE A 72 3.63 -9.35 14.17
N LEU A 73 4.36 -8.56 14.96
CA LEU A 73 4.34 -7.09 14.83
C LEU A 73 4.74 -6.61 13.43
N PRO A 74 5.82 -7.12 12.80
CA PRO A 74 6.17 -6.74 11.43
C PRO A 74 5.10 -7.14 10.41
N GLN A 75 4.45 -8.30 10.60
CA GLN A 75 3.40 -8.77 9.70
C GLN A 75 2.15 -7.89 9.77
N LEU A 76 1.69 -7.55 10.98
CA LEU A 76 0.57 -6.64 11.19
C LEU A 76 0.87 -5.23 10.66
N ARG A 77 2.09 -4.74 10.88
CA ARG A 77 2.56 -3.45 10.35
C ARG A 77 2.52 -3.44 8.83
N LYS A 78 3.11 -4.46 8.18
CA LYS A 78 3.11 -4.61 6.72
C LYS A 78 1.69 -4.66 6.17
N HIS A 79 0.86 -5.55 6.70
CA HIS A 79 -0.53 -5.75 6.26
C HIS A 79 -1.38 -4.48 6.37
N ALA A 80 -1.32 -3.80 7.52
CA ALA A 80 -2.05 -2.56 7.70
C ALA A 80 -1.51 -1.44 6.80
N GLY A 81 -0.19 -1.37 6.58
CA GLY A 81 0.43 -0.43 5.65
C GLY A 81 -0.02 -0.64 4.20
N GLU A 82 -0.09 -1.90 3.75
CA GLU A 82 -0.65 -2.27 2.45
C GLU A 82 -2.11 -1.83 2.35
N LEU A 83 -2.94 -2.13 3.35
CA LEU A 83 -4.35 -1.69 3.30
C LEU A 83 -4.54 -0.19 3.40
N CYS A 84 -3.64 0.54 4.05
CA CYS A 84 -3.67 2.00 4.02
C CYS A 84 -3.51 2.53 2.59
N SER A 85 -2.66 1.90 1.77
CA SER A 85 -2.46 2.33 0.37
C SER A 85 -3.69 2.10 -0.50
N TYR A 86 -4.58 1.18 -0.12
CA TYR A 86 -5.87 0.92 -0.78
C TYR A 86 -7.02 1.77 -0.24
N SER A 87 -6.98 2.16 1.04
CA SER A 87 -8.18 2.64 1.76
C SER A 87 -8.30 4.16 1.87
N PHE A 88 -7.22 4.93 1.73
CA PHE A 88 -7.24 6.38 2.00
C PHE A 88 -6.99 7.22 0.75
N SER A 89 -7.79 8.27 0.54
CA SER A 89 -7.52 9.31 -0.48
C SER A 89 -6.75 10.51 0.06
N LYS A 90 -6.73 10.72 1.38
CA LYS A 90 -6.15 11.91 2.02
C LYS A 90 -4.78 11.61 2.65
N PRO A 91 -3.72 12.38 2.32
CA PRO A 91 -2.38 12.18 2.88
C PRO A 91 -2.34 12.29 4.40
N GLY A 92 -3.12 13.20 5.00
CA GLY A 92 -3.18 13.34 6.46
C GLY A 92 -3.73 12.09 7.16
N ASP A 93 -4.78 11.48 6.60
CA ASP A 93 -5.40 10.28 7.19
C ASP A 93 -4.48 9.06 7.06
N LEU A 94 -3.85 8.89 5.89
CA LEU A 94 -2.80 7.90 5.65
C LEU A 94 -1.66 8.07 6.66
N ALA A 95 -1.09 9.27 6.76
CA ALA A 95 0.05 9.56 7.63
C ALA A 95 -0.24 9.28 9.10
N ASN A 96 -1.45 9.60 9.57
CA ASN A 96 -1.86 9.32 10.94
C ASN A 96 -1.86 7.81 11.24
N ARG A 97 -2.41 6.98 10.35
CA ARG A 97 -2.43 5.52 10.54
C ARG A 97 -1.04 4.90 10.47
N LEU A 98 -0.21 5.35 9.51
CA LEU A 98 1.18 4.89 9.40
C LEU A 98 2.00 5.24 10.64
N LYS A 99 1.77 6.40 11.26
CA LYS A 99 2.40 6.77 12.53
C LYS A 99 2.03 5.81 13.66
N GLU A 100 0.78 5.37 13.75
CA GLU A 100 0.33 4.40 14.77
C GLU A 100 0.94 3.00 14.58
N LEU A 101 1.44 2.71 13.37
CA LEU A 101 2.12 1.47 13.00
C LEU A 101 3.65 1.55 13.14
N ASP A 102 4.17 2.60 13.75
CA ASP A 102 5.61 2.86 13.91
C ASP A 102 6.39 2.94 12.59
N PHE A 103 5.78 3.42 11.51
CA PHE A 103 6.53 3.87 10.33
C PHE A 103 7.32 5.13 10.67
N THR A 104 8.52 5.25 10.10
CA THR A 104 9.38 6.41 10.31
C THR A 104 8.80 7.66 9.61
N PRO A 105 9.17 8.87 10.06
CA PRO A 105 8.74 10.10 9.39
C PRO A 105 9.14 10.17 7.90
N SER A 106 10.25 9.54 7.50
CA SER A 106 10.64 9.46 6.08
C SER A 106 9.67 8.60 5.29
N GLU A 107 9.42 7.37 5.74
CA GLU A 107 8.46 6.45 5.11
C GLU A 107 7.07 7.09 4.99
N ILE A 108 6.61 7.77 6.05
CA ILE A 108 5.33 8.47 6.06
C ILE A 108 5.30 9.63 5.04
N SER A 109 6.38 10.42 4.98
CA SER A 109 6.50 11.54 4.04
C SER A 109 6.51 11.06 2.59
N GLU A 110 7.25 10.00 2.30
CA GLU A 110 7.34 9.40 0.97
C GLU A 110 6.01 8.76 0.56
N ALA A 111 5.35 8.03 1.45
CA ALA A 111 4.01 7.48 1.23
C ALA A 111 2.97 8.57 0.98
N SER A 112 2.99 9.65 1.76
CA SER A 112 2.08 10.79 1.59
C SER A 112 2.25 11.45 0.21
N LYS A 113 3.50 11.65 -0.22
CA LYS A 113 3.82 12.17 -1.55
C LYS A 113 3.37 11.21 -2.66
N GLY A 114 3.55 9.91 -2.47
CA GLY A 114 3.09 8.89 -3.42
C GLY A 114 1.58 8.94 -3.62
N LEU A 115 0.81 9.14 -2.55
CA LEU A 115 -0.63 9.33 -2.61
C LEU A 115 -1.02 10.61 -3.37
N GLU A 116 -0.33 11.74 -3.10
CA GLU A 116 -0.57 13.00 -3.82
C GLU A 116 -0.26 12.88 -5.31
N GLN A 117 0.87 12.24 -5.66
CA GLN A 117 1.32 12.02 -7.03
C GLN A 117 0.39 11.10 -7.83
N ALA A 118 -0.27 10.16 -7.16
CA ALA A 118 -1.20 9.26 -7.81
C ALA A 118 -2.45 9.97 -8.35
N GLY A 119 -2.81 11.14 -7.80
CA GLY A 119 -3.88 11.98 -8.37
C GLY A 119 -5.26 11.31 -8.44
N GLY A 120 -5.52 10.30 -7.60
CA GLY A 120 -6.74 9.51 -7.61
C GLY A 120 -6.68 8.21 -8.44
N ASP A 121 -5.54 7.90 -9.07
CA ASP A 121 -5.31 6.58 -9.66
C ASP A 121 -4.96 5.58 -8.56
N ASP A 122 -5.90 4.67 -8.28
CA ASP A 122 -5.76 3.70 -7.19
C ASP A 122 -4.57 2.75 -7.42
N GLU A 123 -4.29 2.35 -8.65
CA GLU A 123 -3.22 1.39 -8.95
C GLU A 123 -1.84 2.03 -8.78
N LEU A 124 -1.67 3.23 -9.33
CA LEU A 124 -0.48 4.06 -9.17
C LEU A 124 -0.28 4.45 -7.70
N CYS A 125 -1.35 4.76 -6.96
CA CYS A 125 -1.28 5.01 -5.52
C CYS A 125 -0.68 3.82 -4.79
N CYS A 126 -1.18 2.61 -5.06
CA CYS A 126 -0.70 1.42 -4.40
C CYS A 126 0.78 1.16 -4.70
N CYS A 127 1.19 1.32 -5.97
CA CYS A 127 2.58 1.29 -6.40
C CYS A 127 3.47 2.24 -5.61
N LEU A 128 3.15 3.53 -5.65
CA LEU A 128 3.99 4.58 -5.09
C LEU A 128 4.05 4.46 -3.57
N VAL A 129 2.89 4.35 -2.92
CA VAL A 129 2.81 4.28 -1.46
C VAL A 129 3.55 3.05 -0.94
N GLY A 130 3.26 1.84 -1.44
CA GLY A 130 3.91 0.69 -0.82
C GLY A 130 5.33 0.42 -1.31
N SER A 131 5.78 1.01 -2.43
CA SER A 131 7.21 1.12 -2.72
C SER A 131 7.92 1.97 -1.66
N SER A 132 7.34 3.10 -1.25
CA SER A 132 7.87 3.93 -0.16
C SER A 132 7.89 3.22 1.19
N LEU A 133 6.93 2.32 1.42
CA LEU A 133 6.86 1.51 2.64
C LEU A 133 7.66 0.19 2.53
N ALA A 134 8.40 -0.02 1.42
CA ALA A 134 9.17 -1.23 1.11
C ALA A 134 8.36 -2.54 1.27
N LEU A 135 7.08 -2.53 0.86
CA LEU A 135 6.17 -3.66 1.01
C LEU A 135 6.34 -4.60 -0.20
N ASP A 136 6.95 -5.78 0.01
CA ASP A 136 7.34 -6.72 -1.06
C ASP A 136 6.18 -7.19 -1.97
N THR A 137 4.93 -7.04 -1.51
CA THR A 137 3.73 -7.55 -2.20
C THR A 137 3.34 -6.70 -3.41
N ILE A 138 3.91 -5.49 -3.58
CA ILE A 138 3.50 -4.53 -4.63
C ILE A 138 4.28 -4.71 -5.94
N LEU A 139 5.06 -5.79 -6.07
CA LEU A 139 5.67 -6.17 -7.35
C LEU A 139 4.63 -6.58 -8.42
N SER A 140 3.39 -6.90 -8.04
CA SER A 140 2.33 -7.28 -9.00
C SER A 140 1.88 -6.14 -9.92
N CYS A 141 1.97 -4.88 -9.48
CA CYS A 141 1.58 -3.74 -10.32
C CYS A 141 2.65 -3.35 -11.34
N LEU A 142 3.92 -3.70 -11.08
CA LEU A 142 5.01 -3.50 -12.04
C LEU A 142 4.98 -4.54 -13.18
N ASN A 143 4.36 -5.70 -12.96
CA ASN A 143 4.42 -6.81 -13.90
C ASN A 143 3.29 -6.83 -14.95
N ASN A 144 2.35 -5.87 -14.91
CA ASN A 144 1.19 -5.86 -15.81
C ASN A 144 0.97 -4.52 -16.56
N GLY A 145 2.03 -3.76 -16.78
CA GLY A 145 2.00 -2.47 -17.48
C GLY A 145 2.93 -2.42 -18.69
N SER A 146 2.64 -3.21 -19.73
CA SER A 146 3.03 -2.84 -21.10
C SER A 146 2.28 -1.56 -21.49
N HIS A 147 2.77 -0.40 -21.05
CA HIS A 147 2.37 0.87 -21.64
C HIS A 147 3.56 1.45 -22.37
N HIS A 148 3.52 1.24 -23.68
CA HIS A 148 4.28 1.97 -24.68
C HIS A 148 4.22 3.47 -24.37
N HIS A 149 5.34 4.06 -23.93
CA HIS A 149 5.56 5.48 -24.20
C HIS A 149 5.93 5.62 -25.69
N GLY A 150 4.93 5.41 -26.54
CA GLY A 150 4.95 5.97 -27.88
C GLY A 150 4.83 7.48 -27.73
N HIS A 151 5.87 8.21 -28.12
CA HIS A 151 5.75 9.62 -28.43
C HIS A 151 5.30 9.76 -29.89
N PRO A 152 4.04 10.11 -30.20
CA PRO A 152 3.73 10.79 -31.43
C PRO A 152 3.66 12.29 -31.13
N HIS A 153 4.76 13.01 -31.37
CA HIS A 153 4.66 14.44 -31.66
C HIS A 153 4.96 14.65 -33.14
N ALA A 154 3.94 14.42 -33.96
CA ALA A 154 3.85 15.09 -35.24
C ALA A 154 3.21 16.46 -35.00
N HIS A 155 4.01 17.53 -35.08
CA HIS A 155 3.50 18.83 -35.51
C HIS A 155 4.56 19.48 -36.42
N MET A 156 4.18 19.69 -37.67
CA MET A 156 4.99 20.37 -38.68
C MET A 156 5.16 21.85 -38.33
N SER A 157 6.33 22.44 -38.63
CA SER A 157 6.43 23.68 -39.41
C SER A 157 7.88 24.05 -39.76
N TYR A 158 8.11 24.26 -41.06
CA TYR A 158 9.10 25.10 -41.75
C TYR A 158 10.40 25.55 -41.04
N GLY A 159 11.54 25.18 -41.63
CA GLY A 159 12.85 25.75 -41.30
C GLY A 159 13.93 25.38 -42.32
N HIS A 160 14.07 26.23 -43.31
CA HIS A 160 15.03 26.21 -44.42
C HIS A 160 16.49 26.05 -43.94
N GLY A 161 17.22 25.06 -44.47
CA GLY A 161 18.64 24.83 -44.16
C GLY A 161 19.37 24.19 -45.35
N HIS A 162 20.11 25.03 -46.08
CA HIS A 162 20.88 24.73 -47.28
C HIS A 162 21.87 23.57 -47.11
N GLY A 163 21.80 22.57 -48.00
CA GLY A 163 22.85 21.58 -48.23
C GLY A 163 23.07 21.43 -49.73
N HIS A 164 23.93 22.25 -50.31
CA HIS A 164 24.42 22.08 -51.68
C HIS A 164 25.61 21.12 -51.66
N SER A 165 25.38 19.91 -52.14
CA SER A 165 26.42 18.96 -52.56
C SER A 165 26.52 19.06 -54.07
N HIS A 166 27.70 19.36 -54.64
CA HIS A 166 28.05 18.94 -55.99
C HIS A 166 29.58 18.96 -56.17
N TRP A 167 30.02 18.14 -57.12
CA TRP A 167 31.39 17.73 -57.50
C TRP A 167 32.44 18.84 -57.61
#